data_AF-K6U6A1-F1
#
_entry.id   AF-K6U6A1-F1
#
_cell.length_a   1.000
_cell.length_b   1.000
_cell.length_c   1.000
_cell.angle_alpha   90.00
_cell.angle_beta   90.00
_cell.angle_gamma   90.00
#
_symmetry.space_group_name_H-M   'P 1'
#
loop_
_entity.id
_entity.type
_entity.pdbx_description
1 polymer ?
#
loop_
_entity_poly.entity_id
_entity_poly.type
_entity_poly.pdbx_seq_one_letter_code
_entity_poly.pdbx_strand_id
1 'polypeptide(L)'
;MINKKICKLLGPILGVMGFMLSIGILEVPVLGADNVQVTSAYTSITTSAAVTYTDYSVNVNKSVTQNGLKVTLEKAVATKHKLRAEIKVESTQPFDQTKNNNSIFQLLYGEDDLGGQGMSSSYIDDKTLLITIEQDNNDKEFPEKGDLRLDVVFPYYKVTIGMDASVDFSEAFNNELNEDISTNLPESNYVLNKLDSDVLGTTITYSGPREDHTDRSIDSSIILKAGNKMYKLRASGSSSDDKGVKGTYESKAATYDVLKDQKDISVIPLICNMTWDEFRKTHEDNYKKNDANRETLNNVSYLKSFDFSDGSKGEIYNIERNDNSVKVYCRGNSEKASLLMASNMDMYYKFVEGQTNYVNYESDKYMSFYKDPNDALGYIVEFDNLDKTKALELNFNPTIKQIDRYNLNKEIQISK
;
A
#
# COMPACT_ATOMS: atom_id res chain seq x y z
N MET A 1 -57.52 19.71 17.57
CA MET A 1 -57.24 19.51 19.02
C MET A 1 -55.82 18.99 19.13
N ILE A 2 -54.77 19.80 19.29
CA ILE A 2 -54.33 20.55 20.49
C ILE A 2 -54.27 19.70 21.77
N ASN A 3 -53.06 19.27 22.14
CA ASN A 3 -52.37 19.59 23.41
C ASN A 3 -50.99 18.91 23.41
N LYS A 4 -49.88 19.61 23.12
CA LYS A 4 -49.06 20.44 24.05
C LYS A 4 -48.75 19.76 25.40
N LYS A 5 -47.47 19.38 25.57
CA LYS A 5 -46.70 19.70 26.78
C LYS A 5 -45.34 20.29 26.38
N ILE A 6 -45.25 21.59 26.62
CA ILE A 6 -44.02 22.39 26.77
C ILE A 6 -43.81 22.54 28.28
N CYS A 7 -42.58 22.43 28.76
CA CYS A 7 -41.98 23.30 29.79
C CYS A 7 -40.49 22.90 29.95
N LYS A 8 -39.54 23.79 29.60
CA LYS A 8 -38.85 24.79 30.47
C LYS A 8 -37.68 24.12 31.24
N LEU A 9 -36.46 24.66 31.36
CA LEU A 9 -35.93 26.00 31.14
C LEU A 9 -34.38 25.94 31.09
N LEU A 10 -33.81 26.92 30.37
CA LEU A 10 -32.45 27.49 30.34
C LEU A 10 -31.78 27.62 31.75
N GLY A 11 -30.45 27.70 31.93
CA GLY A 11 -29.34 28.08 31.06
C GLY A 11 -27.98 28.02 31.82
N PRO A 12 -27.09 29.03 31.71
CA PRO A 12 -25.80 28.96 31.02
C PRO A 12 -24.57 28.94 31.96
N ILE A 13 -23.45 28.35 31.51
CA ILE A 13 -22.11 28.73 31.98
C ILE A 13 -21.27 29.14 30.76
N LEU A 14 -21.08 30.45 30.67
CA LEU A 14 -20.08 31.13 29.86
C LEU A 14 -18.68 30.77 30.40
N GLY A 15 -17.78 30.35 29.51
CA GLY A 15 -16.36 30.16 29.78
C GLY A 15 -15.59 30.40 28.49
N VAL A 16 -15.18 31.64 28.31
CA VAL A 16 -14.51 32.22 27.14
C VAL A 16 -13.21 31.48 26.80
N MET A 17 -13.11 30.93 25.59
CA MET A 17 -11.87 30.96 24.80
C MET A 17 -12.26 31.16 23.33
N GLY A 18 -12.15 32.41 22.88
CA GLY A 18 -12.30 32.75 21.48
C GLY A 18 -11.14 32.17 20.68
N PHE A 19 -11.44 31.20 19.83
CA PHE A 19 -10.65 30.99 18.63
C PHE A 19 -11.23 31.88 17.54
N MET A 20 -10.51 32.97 17.25
CA MET A 20 -10.72 33.69 16.00
C MET A 20 -10.45 32.70 14.86
N LEU A 21 -11.50 32.32 14.12
CA LEU A 21 -11.32 31.84 12.77
C LEU A 21 -10.88 33.05 11.94
N SER A 22 -9.58 33.25 11.85
CA SER A 22 -8.98 34.06 10.80
C SER A 22 -9.29 33.35 9.48
N ILE A 23 -10.43 33.68 8.89
CA ILE A 23 -10.68 33.49 7.46
C ILE A 23 -9.71 34.45 6.78
N GLY A 24 -8.51 33.94 6.50
CA GLY A 24 -7.63 34.54 5.52
C GLY A 24 -8.34 34.46 4.18
N ILE A 25 -9.00 35.54 3.79
CA ILE A 25 -9.35 35.80 2.40
C ILE A 25 -8.00 35.91 1.70
N LEU A 26 -7.55 34.81 1.07
CA LEU A 26 -6.55 34.92 0.04
C LEU A 26 -7.27 35.46 -1.18
N GLU A 27 -7.00 36.73 -1.47
CA GLU A 27 -7.33 37.36 -2.75
C GLU A 27 -6.71 36.52 -3.86
N VAL A 28 -7.53 35.70 -4.53
CA VAL A 28 -7.15 35.09 -5.80
C VAL A 28 -7.07 36.23 -6.81
N PRO A 29 -5.95 36.46 -7.51
CA PRO A 29 -5.96 37.42 -8.61
C PRO A 29 -6.95 36.88 -9.65
N VAL A 30 -8.03 37.62 -9.85
CA VAL A 30 -8.92 37.45 -11.00
C VAL A 30 -8.10 37.79 -12.24
N LEU A 31 -7.58 36.77 -12.92
CA LEU A 31 -7.07 36.87 -14.27
C LEU A 31 -7.61 35.69 -15.06
N GLY A 32 -8.57 35.99 -15.92
CA GLY A 32 -9.00 35.08 -16.98
C GLY A 32 -7.89 34.95 -18.02
N ALA A 33 -7.40 33.74 -18.19
CA ALA A 33 -6.83 33.21 -19.43
C ALA A 33 -6.67 31.69 -19.22
N ASP A 34 -7.29 30.91 -20.09
CA ASP A 34 -7.02 29.48 -20.22
C ASP A 34 -5.51 29.26 -20.45
N ASN A 35 -4.95 28.24 -19.79
CA ASN A 35 -3.57 27.73 -19.93
C ASN A 35 -2.46 28.41 -19.11
N VAL A 36 -2.60 28.45 -17.77
CA VAL A 36 -1.44 28.53 -16.88
C VAL A 36 -1.39 27.27 -16.02
N GLN A 37 -0.44 26.39 -16.33
CA GLN A 37 0.02 25.35 -15.41
C GLN A 37 0.52 26.05 -14.15
N VAL A 38 -0.31 26.05 -13.10
CA VAL A 38 0.12 26.41 -11.76
C VAL A 38 0.89 25.20 -11.24
N THR A 39 2.21 25.20 -11.43
CA THR A 39 3.12 24.36 -10.65
C THR A 39 3.06 24.83 -9.19
N SER A 40 2.04 24.39 -8.46
CA SER A 40 2.00 24.57 -7.02
C SER A 40 2.99 23.58 -6.40
N ALA A 41 4.15 24.07 -5.99
CA ALA A 41 5.07 23.35 -5.12
C ALA A 41 4.41 23.16 -3.74
N TYR A 42 3.52 22.19 -3.63
CA TYR A 42 3.14 21.59 -2.36
C TYR A 42 3.89 20.25 -2.26
N THR A 43 5.19 20.32 -1.99
CA THR A 43 5.91 19.19 -1.40
C THR A 43 5.38 19.05 0.02
N SER A 44 4.34 18.25 0.22
CA SER A 44 3.91 17.84 1.55
C SER A 44 4.97 16.88 2.12
N ILE A 45 6.03 17.47 2.67
CA ILE A 45 7.05 16.76 3.45
C ILE A 45 6.38 16.35 4.77
N THR A 46 5.94 15.10 4.88
CA THR A 46 5.44 14.52 6.12
C THR A 46 6.61 13.93 6.91
N THR A 47 7.24 14.75 7.76
CA THR A 47 8.32 14.30 8.65
C THR A 47 7.81 13.85 10.00
N SER A 48 7.98 12.56 10.29
CA SER A 48 8.47 12.06 11.59
C SER A 48 8.82 10.57 11.52
N ALA A 49 9.82 10.23 10.70
CA ALA A 49 10.62 9.01 10.74
C ALA A 49 11.88 9.29 9.89
N ALA A 50 12.93 8.47 9.99
CA ALA A 50 14.19 8.63 9.23
C ALA A 50 14.03 8.47 7.69
N VAL A 51 12.81 8.46 7.17
CA VAL A 51 12.47 8.33 5.75
C VAL A 51 11.58 9.52 5.38
N THR A 52 12.04 10.35 4.45
CA THR A 52 11.22 11.41 3.84
C THR A 52 10.52 10.80 2.65
N TYR A 53 9.19 10.71 2.68
CA TYR A 53 8.40 10.28 1.53
C TYR A 53 8.15 11.48 0.62
N THR A 54 8.77 11.48 -0.54
CA THR A 54 8.53 12.50 -1.57
C THR A 54 7.25 12.13 -2.33
N ASP A 55 6.27 13.02 -2.38
CA ASP A 55 5.10 12.85 -3.25
C ASP A 55 5.44 13.35 -4.65
N TYR A 56 5.63 12.41 -5.59
CA TYR A 56 5.91 12.69 -7.00
C TYR A 56 4.65 12.88 -7.85
N SER A 57 3.48 12.93 -7.21
CA SER A 57 2.21 13.10 -7.91
C SER A 57 2.03 14.51 -8.45
N VAL A 58 1.55 14.60 -9.69
CA VAL A 58 1.02 15.83 -10.25
C VAL A 58 -0.38 16.05 -9.68
N ASN A 59 -0.57 17.17 -8.99
CA ASN A 59 -1.89 17.61 -8.55
C ASN A 59 -2.69 18.09 -9.76
N VAL A 60 -3.75 17.36 -10.12
CA VAL A 60 -4.62 17.66 -11.26
C VAL A 60 -5.82 18.50 -10.81
N ASN A 61 -6.52 18.04 -9.77
CA ASN A 61 -7.72 18.67 -9.18
C ASN A 61 -8.80 19.08 -10.19
N LYS A 62 -8.94 18.34 -11.30
CA LYS A 62 -9.95 18.62 -12.31
C LYS A 62 -11.25 17.94 -11.92
N SER A 63 -12.34 18.69 -11.82
CA SER A 63 -13.64 18.18 -11.39
C SER A 63 -14.76 18.46 -12.39
N VAL A 64 -15.67 17.50 -12.52
CA VAL A 64 -16.93 17.65 -13.26
C VAL A 64 -18.07 17.23 -12.36
N THR A 65 -19.14 18.03 -12.33
CA THR A 65 -20.36 17.72 -11.58
C THR A 65 -21.50 17.42 -12.52
N GLN A 66 -22.15 16.27 -12.34
CA GLN A 66 -23.33 15.86 -13.10
C GLN A 66 -24.28 15.08 -12.20
N ASN A 67 -25.57 15.38 -12.28
CA ASN A 67 -26.66 14.65 -11.59
C ASN A 67 -26.40 14.38 -10.09
N GLY A 68 -25.84 15.37 -9.38
CA GLY A 68 -25.61 15.30 -7.94
C GLY A 68 -24.35 14.53 -7.52
N LEU A 69 -23.54 14.07 -8.48
CA LEU A 69 -22.18 13.57 -8.26
C LEU A 69 -21.15 14.58 -8.77
N LYS A 70 -20.09 14.80 -8.00
CA LYS A 70 -18.89 15.52 -8.40
C LYS A 70 -17.74 14.52 -8.46
N VAL A 71 -17.23 14.28 -9.67
CA VAL A 71 -16.06 13.44 -9.92
C VAL A 71 -14.86 14.35 -10.06
N THR A 72 -13.79 14.07 -9.32
CA THR A 72 -12.53 14.83 -9.34
C THR A 72 -11.38 13.88 -9.60
N LEU A 73 -10.60 14.11 -10.66
CA LEU A 73 -9.26 13.55 -10.81
C LEU A 73 -8.33 14.39 -9.92
N GLU A 74 -7.96 13.88 -8.75
CA GLU A 74 -7.25 14.64 -7.73
C GLU A 74 -5.77 14.76 -8.09
N LYS A 75 -5.11 13.62 -8.27
CA LYS A 75 -3.70 13.54 -8.61
C LYS A 75 -3.37 12.28 -9.38
N ALA A 76 -2.24 12.31 -10.08
CA ALA A 76 -1.70 11.17 -10.79
C ALA A 76 -0.16 11.18 -10.73
N VAL A 77 0.44 10.01 -10.86
CA VAL A 77 1.89 9.83 -11.01
C VAL A 77 2.12 8.75 -12.05
N ALA A 78 3.05 8.98 -12.97
CA ALA A 78 3.50 7.96 -13.90
C ALA A 78 5.02 7.85 -13.88
N THR A 79 5.50 6.63 -14.05
CA THR A 79 6.88 6.29 -14.39
C THR A 79 6.86 5.70 -15.79
N LYS A 80 8.00 5.24 -16.30
CA LYS A 80 8.06 4.61 -17.62
C LYS A 80 7.07 3.45 -17.75
N HIS A 81 6.89 2.65 -16.70
CA HIS A 81 6.13 1.39 -16.79
C HIS A 81 4.92 1.33 -15.85
N LYS A 82 4.70 2.35 -15.01
CA LYS A 82 3.61 2.36 -14.03
C LYS A 82 2.86 3.67 -14.06
N LEU A 83 1.54 3.63 -13.87
CA LEU A 83 0.68 4.80 -13.72
C LEU A 83 -0.26 4.57 -12.53
N ARG A 84 -0.35 5.54 -11.63
CA ARG A 84 -1.32 5.56 -10.53
C ARG A 84 -2.09 6.86 -10.56
N ALA A 85 -3.42 6.79 -10.50
CA ALA A 85 -4.29 7.96 -10.38
C ALA A 85 -5.28 7.81 -9.22
N GLU A 86 -5.54 8.92 -8.54
CA GLU A 86 -6.49 9.02 -7.44
C GLU A 86 -7.69 9.87 -7.85
N ILE A 87 -8.88 9.29 -7.74
CA ILE A 87 -10.15 9.87 -8.14
C ILE A 87 -11.06 9.94 -6.92
N LYS A 88 -11.64 11.12 -6.69
CA LYS A 88 -12.64 11.34 -5.65
C LYS A 88 -14.01 11.58 -6.25
N VAL A 89 -15.01 10.85 -5.77
CA VAL A 89 -16.41 11.02 -6.15
C VAL A 89 -17.20 11.44 -4.93
N GLU A 90 -17.70 12.68 -4.96
CA GLU A 90 -18.51 13.28 -3.91
C GLU A 90 -19.98 13.28 -4.34
N SER A 91 -20.87 12.81 -3.49
CA SER A 91 -22.30 12.74 -3.74
C SER A 91 -23.08 13.68 -2.82
N THR A 92 -24.11 14.33 -3.37
CA THR A 92 -25.05 15.14 -2.58
C THR A 92 -25.95 14.29 -1.67
N GLN A 93 -26.08 12.99 -1.95
CA GLN A 93 -26.85 12.01 -1.18
C GLN A 93 -25.97 10.81 -0.81
N PRO A 94 -26.25 10.08 0.28
CA PRO A 94 -25.51 8.87 0.62
C PRO A 94 -25.50 7.86 -0.54
N PHE A 95 -24.35 7.24 -0.80
CA PHE A 95 -24.19 6.22 -1.82
C PHE A 95 -25.03 4.98 -1.49
N ASP A 96 -25.78 4.49 -2.48
CA ASP A 96 -26.40 3.17 -2.39
C ASP A 96 -25.36 2.07 -2.64
N GLN A 97 -24.73 1.60 -1.56
CA GLN A 97 -23.72 0.55 -1.60
C GLN A 97 -24.25 -0.80 -2.15
N THR A 98 -25.57 -1.00 -2.19
CA THR A 98 -26.16 -2.23 -2.74
C THR A 98 -26.34 -2.18 -4.26
N LYS A 99 -26.24 -0.99 -4.86
CA LYS A 99 -26.52 -0.74 -6.29
C LYS A 99 -25.35 -0.17 -7.09
N ASN A 100 -24.19 0.03 -6.47
CA ASN A 100 -23.05 0.71 -7.12
C ASN A 100 -22.20 -0.19 -8.05
N ASN A 101 -22.64 -1.43 -8.30
CA ASN A 101 -21.80 -2.50 -8.86
C ASN A 101 -21.46 -2.40 -10.35
N ASN A 102 -21.95 -1.38 -11.07
CA ASN A 102 -21.73 -1.22 -12.51
C ASN A 102 -21.08 0.12 -12.87
N SER A 103 -20.39 0.76 -11.93
CA SER A 103 -19.60 1.95 -12.26
C SER A 103 -18.38 1.55 -13.09
N ILE A 104 -18.06 2.35 -14.10
CA ILE A 104 -16.93 2.12 -15.00
C ILE A 104 -16.00 3.31 -14.87
N PHE A 105 -14.73 3.02 -14.67
CA PHE A 105 -13.65 4.00 -14.68
C PHE A 105 -12.60 3.56 -15.67
N GLN A 106 -12.32 4.42 -16.63
CA GLN A 106 -11.30 4.18 -17.63
C GLN A 106 -10.31 5.34 -17.61
N LEU A 107 -9.05 5.00 -17.37
CA LEU A 107 -7.94 5.95 -17.40
C LEU A 107 -7.12 5.64 -18.66
N LEU A 108 -6.87 6.66 -19.48
CA LEU A 108 -6.14 6.54 -20.74
C LEU A 108 -4.96 7.50 -20.72
N TYR A 109 -3.77 6.99 -21.03
CA TYR A 109 -2.55 7.77 -21.09
C TYR A 109 -1.53 7.13 -22.03
N GLY A 110 -1.01 7.88 -23.00
CA GLY A 110 -0.13 7.32 -24.03
C GLY A 110 -0.86 6.47 -25.06
N GLU A 111 -0.16 5.50 -25.66
CA GLU A 111 -0.75 4.58 -26.63
C GLU A 111 -1.62 3.50 -25.94
N ASP A 112 -2.72 3.10 -26.58
CA ASP A 112 -3.77 2.18 -26.07
C ASP A 112 -3.32 0.72 -25.81
N ASP A 113 -2.02 0.43 -25.78
CA ASP A 113 -1.47 -0.89 -25.48
C ASP A 113 -1.21 -0.99 -23.97
N LEU A 114 -2.29 -0.92 -23.21
CA LEU A 114 -2.26 -0.98 -21.75
C LEU A 114 -2.16 -2.45 -21.32
N GLY A 115 -1.16 -2.75 -20.49
CA GLY A 115 -0.98 -4.07 -19.89
C GLY A 115 -2.02 -4.36 -18.80
N GLY A 116 -1.55 -4.56 -17.57
CA GLY A 116 -2.44 -4.81 -16.43
C GLY A 116 -3.12 -3.52 -15.94
N GLN A 117 -4.41 -3.57 -15.64
CA GLN A 117 -5.12 -2.49 -14.94
C GLN A 117 -5.74 -3.03 -13.64
N GLY A 118 -5.34 -2.44 -12.51
CA GLY A 118 -5.96 -2.61 -11.21
C GLY A 118 -6.84 -1.41 -10.86
N MET A 119 -7.97 -1.66 -10.19
CA MET A 119 -8.77 -0.61 -9.58
C MET A 119 -9.13 -1.02 -8.17
N SER A 120 -8.91 -0.12 -7.23
CA SER A 120 -9.39 -0.24 -5.86
C SER A 120 -10.33 0.91 -5.55
N SER A 121 -11.26 0.69 -4.62
CA SER A 121 -12.16 1.74 -4.16
C SER A 121 -12.45 1.61 -2.68
N SER A 122 -12.59 2.76 -2.03
CA SER A 122 -12.88 2.86 -0.62
C SER A 122 -13.75 4.09 -0.38
N TYR A 123 -14.87 3.91 0.32
CA TYR A 123 -15.68 5.04 0.77
C TYR A 123 -14.96 5.73 1.93
N ILE A 124 -14.82 7.06 1.97
CA ILE A 124 -14.31 7.77 3.17
C ILE A 124 -15.45 8.00 4.18
N ASP A 125 -16.65 8.20 3.66
CA ASP A 125 -17.89 8.35 4.40
C ASP A 125 -19.06 7.88 3.52
N ASP A 126 -20.29 8.11 3.95
CA ASP A 126 -21.48 7.71 3.20
C ASP A 126 -21.66 8.47 1.86
N LYS A 127 -20.93 9.56 1.62
CA LYS A 127 -21.07 10.47 0.47
C LYS A 127 -19.80 10.64 -0.34
N THR A 128 -18.69 10.08 0.09
CA THR A 128 -17.39 10.26 -0.55
C THR A 128 -16.77 8.91 -0.86
N LEU A 129 -16.47 8.68 -2.14
CA LEU A 129 -15.80 7.48 -2.65
C LEU A 129 -14.43 7.87 -3.21
N LEU A 130 -13.37 7.24 -2.71
CA LEU A 130 -12.04 7.28 -3.31
C LEU A 130 -11.84 6.07 -4.19
N ILE A 131 -11.18 6.29 -5.31
CA ILE A 131 -10.84 5.27 -6.30
C ILE A 131 -9.40 5.46 -6.68
N THR A 132 -8.63 4.39 -6.62
CA THR A 132 -7.25 4.36 -7.11
C THR A 132 -7.21 3.43 -8.30
N ILE A 133 -6.75 3.96 -9.44
CA ILE A 133 -6.47 3.17 -10.64
C ILE A 133 -4.96 3.03 -10.74
N GLU A 134 -4.49 1.79 -10.85
CA GLU A 134 -3.09 1.45 -11.10
C GLU A 134 -3.01 0.75 -12.47
N GLN A 135 -2.04 1.13 -13.29
CA GLN A 135 -1.77 0.50 -14.58
C GLN A 135 -0.29 0.17 -14.69
N ASP A 136 0.01 -1.01 -15.24
CA ASP A 136 1.35 -1.48 -15.52
C ASP A 136 1.50 -1.72 -17.02
N ASN A 137 2.59 -1.24 -17.61
CA ASN A 137 2.95 -1.48 -19.00
C ASN A 137 4.33 -2.14 -19.08
N ASN A 138 4.36 -3.39 -19.51
CA ASN A 138 5.60 -4.18 -19.60
C ASN A 138 6.27 -4.09 -20.98
N ASP A 139 5.54 -3.65 -22.00
CA ASP A 139 5.98 -3.72 -23.40
C ASP A 139 6.30 -2.34 -23.99
N LYS A 140 5.67 -1.28 -23.46
CA LYS A 140 5.88 0.10 -23.90
C LYS A 140 6.03 1.04 -22.71
N GLU A 141 6.77 2.12 -22.93
CA GLU A 141 6.89 3.19 -21.95
C GLU A 141 5.70 4.16 -22.06
N PHE A 142 5.17 4.60 -20.92
CA PHE A 142 4.30 5.76 -20.87
C PHE A 142 5.06 7.02 -21.31
N PRO A 143 4.39 8.02 -21.91
CA PRO A 143 5.03 9.28 -22.22
C PRO A 143 5.34 10.08 -20.94
N GLU A 144 6.48 10.77 -20.91
CA GLU A 144 6.88 11.64 -19.78
C GLU A 144 5.89 12.79 -19.53
N LYS A 145 5.32 13.34 -20.61
CA LYS A 145 4.32 14.42 -20.59
C LYS A 145 3.22 14.11 -21.60
N GLY A 146 2.00 14.53 -21.31
CA GLY A 146 0.88 14.33 -22.21
C GLY A 146 -0.45 14.69 -21.59
N ASP A 147 -1.53 14.27 -22.25
CA ASP A 147 -2.89 14.42 -21.75
C ASP A 147 -3.38 13.10 -21.17
N LEU A 148 -3.70 13.12 -19.88
CA LEU A 148 -4.34 12.04 -19.14
C LEU A 148 -5.86 12.17 -19.28
N ARG A 149 -6.52 11.13 -19.76
CA ARG A 149 -7.98 11.13 -19.92
C ARG A 149 -8.62 10.18 -18.92
N LEU A 150 -9.62 10.68 -18.22
CA LEU A 150 -10.47 9.91 -17.32
C LEU A 150 -11.91 9.92 -17.85
N ASP A 151 -12.41 8.74 -18.19
CA ASP A 151 -13.82 8.51 -18.51
C ASP A 151 -14.50 7.75 -17.35
N VAL A 152 -15.64 8.27 -16.89
CA VAL A 152 -16.39 7.74 -15.76
C VAL A 152 -17.85 7.56 -16.14
N VAL A 153 -18.38 6.38 -15.88
CA VAL A 153 -19.81 6.07 -16.02
C VAL A 153 -20.35 5.57 -14.70
N PHE A 154 -21.38 6.25 -14.20
CA PHE A 154 -22.21 5.78 -13.09
C PHE A 154 -23.65 5.60 -13.59
N PRO A 155 -24.04 4.39 -14.04
CA PRO A 155 -25.34 4.16 -14.65
C PRO A 155 -26.52 4.49 -13.73
N TYR A 156 -26.42 4.12 -12.44
CA TYR A 156 -27.48 4.36 -11.45
C TYR A 156 -27.77 5.86 -11.26
N TYR A 157 -26.72 6.67 -11.26
CA TYR A 157 -26.80 8.13 -11.13
C TYR A 157 -26.99 8.82 -12.49
N LYS A 158 -27.05 8.06 -13.59
CA LYS A 158 -27.11 8.54 -14.99
C LYS A 158 -26.00 9.55 -15.28
N VAL A 159 -24.78 9.24 -14.84
CA VAL A 159 -23.60 10.10 -15.03
C VAL A 159 -22.68 9.45 -16.06
N THR A 160 -22.22 10.27 -17.00
CA THR A 160 -21.21 9.95 -18.01
C THR A 160 -20.33 11.17 -18.17
N ILE A 161 -19.11 11.08 -17.68
CA ILE A 161 -18.14 12.17 -17.61
C ILE A 161 -16.90 11.73 -18.36
N GLY A 162 -16.37 12.61 -19.21
CA GLY A 162 -15.02 12.52 -19.74
C GLY A 162 -14.26 13.78 -19.35
N MET A 163 -13.02 13.64 -18.91
CA MET A 163 -12.15 14.77 -18.61
C MET A 163 -10.71 14.48 -19.02
N ASP A 164 -10.08 15.44 -19.69
CA ASP A 164 -8.67 15.40 -20.06
C ASP A 164 -7.85 16.34 -19.17
N ALA A 165 -6.65 15.96 -18.78
CA ALA A 165 -5.76 16.75 -17.95
C ALA A 165 -4.34 16.69 -18.48
N SER A 166 -3.75 17.85 -18.77
CA SER A 166 -2.34 17.94 -19.15
C SER A 166 -1.47 17.70 -17.92
N VAL A 167 -0.56 16.73 -18.02
CA VAL A 167 0.30 16.25 -16.94
C VAL A 167 1.76 16.27 -17.37
N ASP A 168 2.65 16.50 -16.40
CA ASP A 168 4.09 16.49 -16.58
C ASP A 168 4.70 15.62 -15.49
N PHE A 169 5.09 14.40 -15.84
CA PHE A 169 5.66 13.41 -14.93
C PHE A 169 7.20 13.39 -14.98
N SER A 170 7.85 14.43 -15.54
CA SER A 170 9.32 14.47 -15.71
C SER A 170 10.08 14.11 -14.44
N GLU A 171 9.62 14.60 -13.29
CA GLU A 171 10.29 14.32 -12.01
C GLU A 171 10.23 12.84 -11.65
N ALA A 172 9.07 12.19 -11.77
CA ALA A 172 8.90 10.77 -11.51
C ALA A 172 9.68 9.90 -12.52
N PHE A 173 9.72 10.30 -13.79
CA PHE A 173 10.44 9.60 -14.86
C PHE A 173 11.96 9.60 -14.68
N ASN A 174 12.52 10.68 -14.12
CA ASN A 174 13.96 10.80 -13.91
C ASN A 174 14.46 10.10 -12.63
N ASN A 175 13.55 9.69 -11.75
CA ASN A 175 13.85 9.05 -10.47
C ASN A 175 13.67 7.53 -10.56
N GLU A 176 14.57 6.89 -11.30
CA GLU A 176 14.63 5.45 -11.51
C GLU A 176 16.01 4.87 -11.22
N LEU A 177 16.05 3.61 -10.79
CA LEU A 177 17.24 2.79 -10.61
C LEU A 177 16.98 1.46 -11.31
N ASN A 178 17.82 1.13 -12.30
CA ASN A 178 17.71 -0.10 -13.07
C ASN A 178 19.05 -0.83 -13.01
N GLU A 179 19.07 -2.04 -12.47
CA GLU A 179 20.27 -2.85 -12.30
C GLU A 179 20.04 -4.24 -12.89
N ASP A 180 20.83 -4.60 -13.90
CA ASP A 180 20.86 -5.96 -14.42
C ASP A 180 21.56 -6.86 -13.40
N ILE A 181 20.87 -7.93 -13.00
CA ILE A 181 21.38 -8.92 -12.06
C ILE A 181 21.39 -10.29 -12.72
N SER A 182 22.26 -11.18 -12.25
CA SER A 182 22.28 -12.56 -12.75
C SER A 182 22.63 -13.48 -11.59
N THR A 183 21.65 -13.68 -10.73
CA THR A 183 21.83 -14.38 -9.45
C THR A 183 20.94 -15.60 -9.38
N ASN A 184 21.55 -16.78 -9.33
CA ASN A 184 20.82 -18.02 -9.08
C ASN A 184 20.30 -18.02 -7.64
N LEU A 185 19.01 -18.31 -7.46
CA LEU A 185 18.42 -18.50 -6.15
C LEU A 185 18.79 -19.90 -5.63
N PRO A 186 19.47 -20.01 -4.47
CA PRO A 186 19.77 -21.31 -3.87
C PRO A 186 18.50 -22.14 -3.64
N GLU A 187 18.61 -23.45 -3.84
CA GLU A 187 17.51 -24.40 -3.63
C GLU A 187 16.26 -24.14 -4.50
N SER A 188 16.38 -23.29 -5.52
CA SER A 188 15.37 -23.15 -6.57
C SER A 188 16.04 -23.16 -7.95
N ASN A 189 15.26 -23.39 -8.99
CA ASN A 189 15.75 -23.33 -10.37
C ASN A 189 15.56 -21.94 -11.00
N TYR A 190 15.35 -20.92 -10.16
CA TYR A 190 15.10 -19.56 -10.59
C TYR A 190 16.36 -18.70 -10.55
N VAL A 191 16.44 -17.78 -11.50
CA VAL A 191 17.47 -16.76 -11.63
C VAL A 191 16.81 -15.40 -11.48
N LEU A 192 17.36 -14.55 -10.62
CA LEU A 192 17.00 -13.14 -10.56
C LEU A 192 17.73 -12.40 -11.69
N ASN A 193 16.98 -11.62 -12.48
CA ASN A 193 17.46 -11.05 -13.74
C ASN A 193 17.62 -9.53 -13.73
N LYS A 194 16.72 -8.81 -13.05
CA LYS A 194 16.75 -7.34 -13.04
C LYS A 194 16.11 -6.79 -11.78
N LEU A 195 16.72 -5.76 -11.19
CA LEU A 195 16.11 -4.92 -10.17
C LEU A 195 15.76 -3.58 -10.81
N ASP A 196 14.47 -3.25 -10.80
CA ASP A 196 13.95 -1.98 -11.28
C ASP A 196 13.25 -1.28 -10.12
N SER A 197 13.66 -0.07 -9.79
CA SER A 197 13.05 0.73 -8.73
C SER A 197 12.73 2.12 -9.23
N ASP A 198 11.51 2.55 -8.97
CA ASP A 198 11.01 3.88 -9.29
C ASP A 198 10.31 4.50 -8.07
N VAL A 199 9.64 5.63 -8.26
CA VAL A 199 8.93 6.34 -7.20
C VAL A 199 7.69 5.58 -6.68
N LEU A 200 7.21 4.57 -7.41
CA LEU A 200 6.04 3.75 -7.05
C LEU A 200 6.42 2.41 -6.41
N GLY A 201 7.69 1.99 -6.50
CA GLY A 201 8.21 0.84 -5.77
C GLY A 201 9.39 0.17 -6.46
N THR A 202 9.76 -1.00 -5.96
CA THR A 202 10.82 -1.85 -6.52
C THR A 202 10.22 -3.16 -7.03
N THR A 203 10.70 -3.61 -8.17
CA THR A 203 10.41 -4.90 -8.77
C THR A 203 11.72 -5.65 -9.03
N ILE A 204 11.76 -6.94 -8.68
CA ILE A 204 12.82 -7.86 -9.08
C ILE A 204 12.22 -8.90 -10.02
N THR A 205 12.70 -8.93 -11.25
CA THR A 205 12.29 -9.94 -12.24
C THR A 205 13.07 -11.23 -12.06
N TYR A 206 12.40 -12.36 -12.29
CA TYR A 206 13.03 -13.68 -12.26
C TYR A 206 12.62 -14.54 -13.44
N SER A 207 13.43 -15.54 -13.75
CA SER A 207 13.12 -16.58 -14.73
C SER A 207 13.56 -17.95 -14.26
N GLY A 208 12.87 -19.00 -14.70
CA GLY A 208 13.21 -20.38 -14.36
C GLY A 208 12.70 -21.38 -15.40
N PRO A 209 12.94 -22.68 -15.18
CA PRO A 209 12.43 -23.72 -16.05
C PRO A 209 10.91 -23.70 -16.07
N ARG A 210 10.34 -24.32 -17.10
CA ARG A 210 8.90 -24.55 -17.17
C ARG A 210 8.48 -25.44 -16.00
N GLU A 211 7.55 -24.94 -15.19
CA GLU A 211 6.90 -25.72 -14.13
C GLU A 211 5.46 -26.01 -14.54
N ASP A 212 4.99 -27.22 -14.22
CA ASP A 212 3.57 -27.52 -14.28
C ASP A 212 2.83 -26.70 -13.21
N HIS A 213 1.61 -26.26 -13.51
CA HIS A 213 0.86 -25.30 -12.67
C HIS A 213 0.67 -25.74 -11.20
N THR A 214 0.88 -27.02 -10.88
CA THR A 214 0.73 -27.60 -9.54
C THR A 214 1.91 -27.33 -8.60
N ASP A 215 3.08 -26.95 -9.13
CA ASP A 215 4.34 -26.94 -8.38
C ASP A 215 4.82 -25.54 -7.98
N ARG A 216 4.02 -24.50 -8.27
CA ARG A 216 4.37 -23.12 -7.93
C ARG A 216 4.51 -22.94 -6.43
N SER A 217 5.64 -22.42 -5.98
CA SER A 217 5.94 -22.15 -4.57
C SER A 217 5.03 -21.04 -4.02
N ILE A 218 3.97 -21.42 -3.33
CA ILE A 218 2.95 -20.51 -2.78
C ILE A 218 3.54 -19.69 -1.64
N ASP A 219 3.26 -18.38 -1.59
CA ASP A 219 3.69 -17.50 -0.49
C ASP A 219 5.22 -17.40 -0.32
N SER A 220 5.98 -17.76 -1.35
CA SER A 220 7.41 -17.44 -1.42
C SER A 220 7.61 -15.94 -1.61
N SER A 221 8.68 -15.41 -1.05
CA SER A 221 9.01 -13.99 -1.14
C SER A 221 10.51 -13.76 -1.15
N ILE A 222 10.90 -12.54 -1.50
CA ILE A 222 12.28 -12.08 -1.37
C ILE A 222 12.29 -10.93 -0.37
N ILE A 223 13.24 -10.96 0.56
CA ILE A 223 13.49 -9.82 1.43
C ILE A 223 14.62 -9.01 0.80
N LEU A 224 14.32 -7.81 0.33
CA LEU A 224 15.31 -6.84 -0.13
C LEU A 224 15.89 -6.13 1.08
N LYS A 225 17.20 -6.17 1.24
CA LYS A 225 17.92 -5.46 2.29
C LYS A 225 18.73 -4.34 1.65
N ALA A 226 18.53 -3.14 2.17
CA ALA A 226 19.15 -1.91 1.70
C ALA A 226 19.73 -1.18 2.91
N GLY A 227 21.05 -1.25 3.07
CA GLY A 227 21.71 -0.84 4.31
C GLY A 227 21.26 -1.69 5.51
N ASN A 228 20.70 -1.04 6.54
CA ASN A 228 20.18 -1.73 7.72
C ASN A 228 18.69 -2.11 7.61
N LYS A 229 17.95 -1.51 6.66
CA LYS A 229 16.51 -1.75 6.48
C LYS A 229 16.24 -2.90 5.52
N MET A 230 15.12 -3.57 5.75
CA MET A 230 14.64 -4.70 4.97
C MET A 230 13.18 -4.48 4.57
N TYR A 231 12.84 -4.99 3.39
CA TYR A 231 11.55 -4.82 2.73
C TYR A 231 11.13 -6.17 2.15
N LYS A 232 9.91 -6.64 2.44
CA LYS A 232 9.38 -7.86 1.83
C LYS A 232 8.89 -7.53 0.42
N LEU A 233 9.38 -8.26 -0.56
CA LEU A 233 8.88 -8.26 -1.93
C LEU A 233 8.00 -9.50 -2.13
N ARG A 234 6.73 -9.29 -2.48
CA ARG A 234 5.74 -10.34 -2.73
C ARG A 234 5.74 -10.72 -4.20
N ALA A 235 5.47 -11.98 -4.52
CA ALA A 235 5.26 -12.37 -5.91
C ALA A 235 4.01 -11.65 -6.46
N SER A 236 4.13 -10.96 -7.60
CA SER A 236 3.05 -10.11 -8.14
C SER A 236 2.58 -10.47 -9.55
N GLY A 237 3.29 -11.35 -10.24
CA GLY A 237 2.89 -11.85 -11.54
C GLY A 237 3.83 -12.94 -12.01
N SER A 238 3.30 -13.90 -12.77
CA SER A 238 4.11 -14.85 -13.52
C SER A 238 3.44 -15.29 -14.80
N SER A 239 4.23 -15.39 -15.86
CA SER A 239 3.85 -15.98 -17.13
C SER A 239 4.69 -17.23 -17.37
N SER A 240 4.17 -18.13 -18.20
CA SER A 240 4.86 -19.37 -18.55
C SER A 240 4.67 -19.63 -20.04
N ASP A 241 5.76 -19.88 -20.75
CA ASP A 241 5.76 -20.24 -22.17
C ASP A 241 6.66 -21.47 -22.41
N ASP A 242 6.88 -21.82 -23.68
CA ASP A 242 7.75 -22.95 -24.04
C ASP A 242 9.22 -22.73 -23.68
N LYS A 243 9.63 -21.51 -23.34
CA LYS A 243 10.99 -21.14 -22.94
C LYS A 243 11.18 -21.14 -21.42
N GLY A 244 10.11 -21.15 -20.63
CA GLY A 244 10.16 -21.28 -19.18
C GLY A 244 9.14 -20.41 -18.45
N VAL A 245 9.40 -20.16 -17.18
CA VAL A 245 8.61 -19.24 -16.34
C VAL A 245 9.34 -17.91 -16.24
N LYS A 246 8.59 -16.81 -16.29
CA LYS A 246 9.04 -15.47 -15.93
C LYS A 246 8.09 -14.88 -14.92
N GLY A 247 8.61 -14.11 -13.96
CA GLY A 247 7.75 -13.44 -12.99
C GLY A 247 8.45 -12.31 -12.27
N THR A 248 7.74 -11.73 -11.32
CA THR A 248 8.17 -10.56 -10.56
C THR A 248 7.93 -10.73 -9.08
N TYR A 249 8.88 -10.23 -8.29
CA TYR A 249 8.69 -9.90 -6.88
C TYR A 249 8.62 -8.37 -6.75
N GLU A 250 7.68 -7.84 -5.99
CA GLU A 250 7.49 -6.39 -5.86
C GLU A 250 7.31 -5.90 -4.43
N SER A 251 7.73 -4.67 -4.17
CA SER A 251 7.45 -3.93 -2.94
C SER A 251 7.08 -2.49 -3.27
N LYS A 252 6.00 -1.99 -2.67
CA LYS A 252 5.63 -0.56 -2.74
C LYS A 252 6.40 0.30 -1.71
N ALA A 253 7.05 -0.33 -0.73
CA ALA A 253 7.77 0.36 0.35
C ALA A 253 9.23 0.66 0.03
N ALA A 254 9.91 -0.24 -0.68
CA ALA A 254 11.22 0.05 -1.25
C ALA A 254 11.01 0.86 -2.52
N THR A 255 11.28 2.16 -2.48
CA THR A 255 11.19 3.05 -3.66
C THR A 255 12.57 3.53 -4.07
N TYR A 256 12.67 4.22 -5.21
CA TYR A 256 13.90 4.85 -5.67
C TYR A 256 14.57 5.70 -4.58
N ASP A 257 13.80 6.54 -3.87
CA ASP A 257 14.32 7.40 -2.80
C ASP A 257 14.96 6.61 -1.64
N VAL A 258 14.47 5.39 -1.40
CA VAL A 258 15.03 4.50 -0.38
C VAL A 258 16.35 3.89 -0.86
N LEU A 259 16.43 3.53 -2.14
CA LEU A 259 17.53 2.72 -2.69
C LEU A 259 18.68 3.54 -3.31
N LYS A 260 18.42 4.75 -3.82
CA LYS A 260 19.38 5.52 -4.65
C LYS A 260 20.75 5.78 -4.00
N ASP A 261 20.80 5.90 -2.68
CA ASP A 261 22.03 6.17 -1.93
C ASP A 261 22.62 4.92 -1.27
N GLN A 262 22.01 3.75 -1.48
CA GLN A 262 22.41 2.49 -0.84
C GLN A 262 23.49 1.80 -1.67
N LYS A 263 24.66 1.61 -1.06
CA LYS A 263 25.80 0.93 -1.70
C LYS A 263 25.72 -0.59 -1.57
N ASP A 264 25.14 -1.05 -0.46
CA ASP A 264 25.00 -2.47 -0.15
C ASP A 264 23.53 -2.87 -0.29
N ILE A 265 23.18 -3.38 -1.47
CA ILE A 265 21.87 -3.97 -1.75
C ILE A 265 22.02 -5.48 -1.88
N SER A 266 21.27 -6.20 -1.05
CA SER A 266 21.25 -7.66 -1.03
C SER A 266 19.83 -8.19 -0.93
N VAL A 267 19.66 -9.48 -1.21
CA VAL A 267 18.39 -10.17 -1.12
C VAL A 267 18.51 -11.42 -0.26
N ILE A 268 17.47 -11.71 0.51
CA ILE A 268 17.35 -12.93 1.31
C ILE A 268 16.13 -13.69 0.80
N PRO A 269 16.31 -14.80 0.07
CA PRO A 269 15.20 -15.58 -0.45
C PRO A 269 14.50 -16.33 0.69
N LEU A 270 13.18 -16.23 0.72
CA LEU A 270 12.31 -16.97 1.63
C LEU A 270 11.40 -17.87 0.79
N ILE A 271 11.82 -19.13 0.62
CA ILE A 271 11.15 -20.09 -0.25
C ILE A 271 10.16 -20.92 0.56
N CYS A 272 8.92 -20.98 0.12
CA CYS A 272 7.87 -21.77 0.76
C CYS A 272 7.52 -22.98 -0.11
N ASN A 273 7.67 -24.18 0.45
CA ASN A 273 7.38 -25.45 -0.22
C ASN A 273 6.01 -26.03 0.16
N MET A 274 5.12 -25.18 0.69
CA MET A 274 3.76 -25.56 1.04
C MET A 274 2.92 -25.86 -0.21
N THR A 275 2.17 -26.96 -0.16
CA THR A 275 1.21 -27.30 -1.23
C THR A 275 -0.06 -26.47 -1.14
N TRP A 276 -0.83 -26.38 -2.24
CA TRP A 276 -2.13 -25.69 -2.25
C TRP A 276 -3.13 -26.24 -1.21
N ASP A 277 -3.14 -27.55 -1.00
CA ASP A 277 -4.02 -28.16 0.01
C ASP A 277 -3.62 -27.79 1.43
N GLU A 278 -2.33 -27.74 1.73
CA GLU A 278 -1.82 -27.28 3.03
C GLU A 278 -2.10 -25.79 3.26
N PHE A 279 -1.92 -24.98 2.23
CA PHE A 279 -2.23 -23.54 2.26
C PHE A 279 -3.71 -23.30 2.56
N ARG A 280 -4.60 -23.97 1.81
CA ARG A 280 -6.06 -23.85 1.99
C ARG A 280 -6.49 -24.31 3.38
N LYS A 281 -6.01 -25.47 3.83
CA LYS A 281 -6.31 -25.98 5.18
C LYS A 281 -5.86 -25.01 6.26
N THR A 282 -4.68 -24.42 6.12
CA THR A 282 -4.16 -23.42 7.06
C THR A 282 -5.09 -22.21 7.13
N HIS A 283 -5.60 -21.71 5.99
CA HIS A 283 -6.57 -20.61 6.00
C HIS A 283 -7.90 -20.98 6.66
N GLU A 284 -8.47 -22.16 6.35
CA GLU A 284 -9.74 -22.63 6.93
C GLU A 284 -9.66 -22.78 8.46
N ASP A 285 -8.55 -23.29 8.99
CA ASP A 285 -8.34 -23.48 10.42
C ASP A 285 -8.16 -22.15 11.18
N ASN A 286 -7.57 -21.14 10.53
CA ASN A 286 -7.33 -19.83 11.15
C ASN A 286 -8.60 -18.96 11.19
N TYR A 287 -9.53 -19.10 10.23
CA TYR A 287 -10.83 -18.40 10.27
C TYR A 287 -11.67 -18.72 11.52
N LYS A 288 -11.37 -19.83 12.21
CA LYS A 288 -12.12 -20.31 13.38
C LYS A 288 -11.48 -19.96 14.74
N LYS A 289 -10.28 -19.36 14.78
CA LYS A 289 -9.44 -19.35 16.01
C LYS A 289 -8.85 -18.01 16.48
N ASN A 290 -9.14 -16.87 15.85
CA ASN A 290 -8.24 -15.70 16.00
C ASN A 290 -8.55 -14.63 17.06
N ASP A 291 -9.63 -14.71 17.85
CA ASP A 291 -9.95 -13.61 18.78
C ASP A 291 -9.53 -13.81 20.24
N ALA A 292 -9.20 -15.03 20.67
CA ALA A 292 -9.20 -15.36 22.10
C ALA A 292 -8.00 -14.83 22.93
N ASN A 293 -6.93 -14.29 22.34
CA ASN A 293 -5.68 -13.97 23.06
C ASN A 293 -4.98 -12.68 22.60
N ARG A 294 -5.75 -11.69 22.12
CA ARG A 294 -5.17 -10.40 21.72
C ARG A 294 -4.99 -9.47 22.92
N GLU A 295 -3.83 -8.82 23.02
CA GLU A 295 -3.58 -7.72 23.95
C GLU A 295 -3.74 -6.38 23.22
N THR A 296 -3.85 -5.29 23.98
CA THR A 296 -3.83 -3.93 23.42
C THR A 296 -2.80 -3.10 24.14
N LEU A 297 -1.87 -2.52 23.39
CA LEU A 297 -0.84 -1.60 23.87
C LEU A 297 -0.76 -0.42 22.91
N ASN A 298 -0.70 0.81 23.42
CA ASN A 298 -0.57 2.03 22.61
C ASN A 298 -1.58 2.12 21.45
N ASN A 299 -2.83 1.75 21.73
CA ASN A 299 -3.93 1.74 20.75
C ASN A 299 -3.69 0.80 19.55
N VAL A 300 -2.88 -0.24 19.73
CA VAL A 300 -2.64 -1.34 18.79
C VAL A 300 -3.09 -2.65 19.43
N SER A 301 -4.04 -3.34 18.80
CA SER A 301 -4.47 -4.69 19.16
C SER A 301 -3.57 -5.71 18.48
N TYR A 302 -2.97 -6.65 19.21
CA TYR A 302 -2.00 -7.60 18.66
C TYR A 302 -2.03 -8.93 19.40
N LEU A 303 -1.54 -9.99 18.74
CA LEU A 303 -1.27 -11.27 19.38
C LEU A 303 0.12 -11.25 20.02
N LYS A 304 0.20 -11.29 21.35
CA LYS A 304 1.47 -11.17 22.08
C LYS A 304 2.41 -12.34 21.89
N SER A 305 1.88 -13.56 21.83
CA SER A 305 2.68 -14.78 21.71
C SER A 305 2.21 -15.59 20.51
N PHE A 306 3.16 -16.19 19.80
CA PHE A 306 2.95 -16.89 18.56
C PHE A 306 3.60 -18.27 18.64
N ASP A 307 2.87 -19.34 18.37
CA ASP A 307 3.40 -20.70 18.35
C ASP A 307 3.53 -21.19 16.89
N PHE A 308 4.67 -21.78 16.57
CA PHE A 308 4.97 -22.37 15.26
C PHE A 308 4.87 -23.91 15.26
N SER A 309 4.78 -24.51 14.07
CA SER A 309 4.61 -25.96 13.88
C SER A 309 5.78 -26.81 14.39
N ASP A 310 7.00 -26.26 14.38
CA ASP A 310 8.21 -26.92 14.87
C ASP A 310 8.36 -26.83 16.41
N GLY A 311 7.40 -26.21 17.10
CA GLY A 311 7.44 -25.94 18.54
C GLY A 311 8.24 -24.70 18.93
N SER A 312 8.84 -23.99 17.96
CA SER A 312 9.40 -22.66 18.17
C SER A 312 8.30 -21.67 18.56
N LYS A 313 8.72 -20.59 19.24
CA LYS A 313 7.82 -19.57 19.75
C LYS A 313 8.31 -18.19 19.37
N GLY A 314 7.35 -17.29 19.18
CA GLY A 314 7.54 -15.88 18.93
C GLY A 314 6.80 -15.03 19.93
N GLU A 315 7.27 -13.80 20.14
CA GLU A 315 6.56 -12.80 20.91
C GLU A 315 6.73 -11.39 20.34
N ILE A 316 5.72 -10.54 20.57
CA ILE A 316 5.84 -9.10 20.50
C ILE A 316 6.04 -8.60 21.93
N TYR A 317 7.24 -8.10 22.21
CA TYR A 317 7.63 -7.71 23.57
C TYR A 317 7.51 -6.21 23.83
N ASN A 318 7.41 -5.38 22.77
CA ASN A 318 7.16 -3.94 22.91
C ASN A 318 6.44 -3.40 21.66
N ILE A 319 5.67 -2.32 21.85
CA ILE A 319 5.08 -1.53 20.77
C ILE A 319 5.25 -0.06 21.14
N GLU A 320 5.89 0.72 20.26
CA GLU A 320 5.97 2.16 20.38
C GLU A 320 5.06 2.81 19.34
N ARG A 321 4.36 3.88 19.72
CA ARG A 321 3.52 4.65 18.80
C ARG A 321 3.79 6.13 18.95
N ASN A 322 4.01 6.78 17.81
CA ASN A 322 4.13 8.21 17.67
C ASN A 322 3.00 8.76 16.79
N ASP A 323 3.00 10.07 16.54
CA ASP A 323 1.92 10.77 15.83
C ASP A 323 1.69 10.27 14.39
N ASN A 324 2.69 9.66 13.74
CA ASN A 324 2.58 9.18 12.36
C ASN A 324 3.14 7.77 12.14
N SER A 325 3.57 7.08 13.20
CA SER A 325 4.27 5.79 13.06
C SER A 325 4.08 4.86 14.24
N VAL A 326 4.25 3.57 13.99
CA VAL A 326 4.25 2.50 14.98
C VAL A 326 5.49 1.64 14.77
N LYS A 327 6.20 1.36 15.86
CA LYS A 327 7.29 0.38 15.89
C LYS A 327 6.86 -0.83 16.69
N VAL A 328 6.96 -2.00 16.10
CA VAL A 328 6.65 -3.28 16.74
C VAL A 328 7.95 -4.04 16.96
N TYR A 329 8.21 -4.42 18.20
CA TYR A 329 9.40 -5.15 18.57
C TYR A 329 9.04 -6.61 18.75
N CYS A 330 9.61 -7.47 17.92
CA CYS A 330 9.33 -8.90 17.93
C CYS A 330 10.61 -9.74 17.98
N ARG A 331 10.47 -10.96 18.48
CA ARG A 331 11.53 -11.97 18.45
C ARG A 331 10.93 -13.35 18.49
N GLY A 332 11.61 -14.28 17.83
CA GLY A 332 11.45 -15.72 18.01
C GLY A 332 12.56 -16.30 18.88
N ASN A 333 12.45 -17.58 19.22
CA ASN A 333 13.57 -18.34 19.80
C ASN A 333 14.55 -18.89 18.74
N SER A 334 14.37 -18.51 17.47
CA SER A 334 15.31 -18.77 16.36
C SER A 334 15.34 -17.58 15.39
N GLU A 335 16.43 -17.46 14.63
CA GLU A 335 16.57 -16.43 13.59
C GLU A 335 15.44 -16.50 12.55
N LYS A 336 15.14 -17.72 12.10
CA LYS A 336 14.09 -18.00 11.11
C LYS A 336 12.70 -17.60 11.62
N ALA A 337 12.36 -17.94 12.86
CA ALA A 337 11.09 -17.56 13.48
C ALA A 337 10.97 -16.02 13.58
N SER A 338 12.04 -15.35 14.00
CA SER A 338 12.06 -13.90 14.18
C SER A 338 11.89 -13.16 12.85
N LEU A 339 12.63 -13.59 11.81
CA LEU A 339 12.55 -13.01 10.48
C LEU A 339 11.17 -13.25 9.85
N LEU A 340 10.61 -14.47 9.98
CA LEU A 340 9.27 -14.78 9.49
C LEU A 340 8.20 -13.91 10.13
N MET A 341 8.30 -13.66 11.44
CA MET A 341 7.40 -12.71 12.11
C MET A 341 7.56 -11.32 11.51
N ALA A 342 8.77 -10.79 11.48
CA ALA A 342 9.03 -9.41 11.05
C ALA A 342 8.60 -9.15 9.59
N SER A 343 8.86 -10.09 8.68
CA SER A 343 8.55 -9.91 7.26
C SER A 343 7.07 -10.15 6.91
N ASN A 344 6.27 -10.74 7.80
CA ASN A 344 4.88 -11.14 7.51
C ASN A 344 3.87 -10.49 8.46
N MET A 345 4.23 -9.38 9.10
CA MET A 345 3.27 -8.53 9.78
C MET A 345 2.50 -7.69 8.76
N ASP A 346 1.21 -7.52 9.01
CA ASP A 346 0.36 -6.55 8.32
C ASP A 346 -0.40 -5.76 9.39
N MET A 347 -0.76 -4.52 9.10
CA MET A 347 -1.50 -3.69 10.03
C MET A 347 -2.71 -3.04 9.34
N TYR A 348 -3.80 -2.94 10.08
CA TYR A 348 -5.06 -2.38 9.61
C TYR A 348 -5.65 -1.44 10.65
N TYR A 349 -6.53 -0.53 10.22
CA TYR A 349 -7.40 0.15 11.17
C TYR A 349 -8.41 -0.84 11.74
N LYS A 350 -8.53 -0.85 13.07
CA LYS A 350 -9.38 -1.80 13.78
C LYS A 350 -10.84 -1.61 13.39
N PHE A 351 -11.49 -2.70 12.99
CA PHE A 351 -12.92 -2.70 12.69
C PHE A 351 -13.72 -2.51 13.98
N VAL A 352 -14.59 -1.50 14.01
CA VAL A 352 -15.59 -1.33 15.08
C VAL A 352 -16.90 -1.94 14.62
N GLU A 353 -17.36 -2.97 15.31
CA GLU A 353 -18.62 -3.66 15.01
C GLU A 353 -19.81 -2.69 15.04
N GLY A 354 -20.67 -2.78 14.02
CA GLY A 354 -21.80 -1.86 13.84
C GLY A 354 -21.43 -0.47 13.29
N GLN A 355 -20.15 -0.21 13.00
CA GLN A 355 -19.72 0.99 12.28
C GLN A 355 -19.22 0.61 10.89
N THR A 356 -19.61 1.41 9.89
CA THR A 356 -19.04 1.29 8.55
C THR A 356 -17.60 1.79 8.61
N ASN A 357 -16.65 0.90 8.33
CA ASN A 357 -15.24 1.25 8.24
C ASN A 357 -14.91 1.58 6.79
N TYR A 358 -14.38 2.79 6.63
CA TYR A 358 -14.34 3.49 5.37
C TYR A 358 -12.91 3.51 4.79
N VAL A 359 -11.90 3.66 5.64
CA VAL A 359 -10.50 3.82 5.23
C VAL A 359 -9.70 2.58 5.61
N ASN A 360 -8.92 2.06 4.66
CA ASN A 360 -7.91 1.03 4.88
C ASN A 360 -6.52 1.67 4.93
N TYR A 361 -5.62 1.10 5.73
CA TYR A 361 -4.22 1.50 5.76
C TYR A 361 -3.40 0.60 4.80
N GLU A 362 -2.63 1.22 3.90
CA GLU A 362 -1.73 0.55 2.94
C GLU A 362 -0.45 0.06 3.65
N SER A 363 -0.56 -0.96 4.50
CA SER A 363 0.57 -1.45 5.29
C SER A 363 1.76 -1.93 4.45
N ASP A 364 1.50 -2.50 3.28
CA ASP A 364 2.51 -2.96 2.31
C ASP A 364 3.39 -1.83 1.74
N LYS A 365 2.85 -0.60 1.66
CA LYS A 365 3.56 0.58 1.17
C LYS A 365 4.41 1.26 2.25
N TYR A 366 4.01 1.16 3.51
CA TYR A 366 4.65 1.90 4.61
C TYR A 366 5.31 1.01 5.65
N MET A 367 5.51 -0.28 5.34
CA MET A 367 6.20 -1.22 6.21
C MET A 367 7.68 -1.35 5.83
N SER A 368 8.55 -1.26 6.84
CA SER A 368 9.95 -1.71 6.77
C SER A 368 10.31 -2.45 8.05
N PHE A 369 11.39 -3.23 8.05
CA PHE A 369 11.87 -3.88 9.26
C PHE A 369 13.39 -3.98 9.29
N TYR A 370 13.98 -4.13 10.46
CA TYR A 370 15.42 -4.27 10.64
C TYR A 370 15.75 -4.99 11.94
N LYS A 371 17.01 -5.42 12.06
CA LYS A 371 17.53 -6.04 13.27
C LYS A 371 17.51 -5.08 14.46
N ASP A 372 17.02 -5.55 15.60
CA ASP A 372 17.17 -4.81 16.86
C ASP A 372 18.65 -4.85 17.29
N PRO A 373 19.33 -3.71 17.47
CA PRO A 373 20.71 -3.69 17.96
C PRO A 373 20.85 -4.21 19.40
N ASN A 374 19.76 -4.28 20.18
CA ASN A 374 19.79 -4.66 21.59
C ASN A 374 19.35 -6.12 21.87
N ASP A 375 18.86 -6.83 20.85
CA ASP A 375 18.44 -8.23 20.97
C ASP A 375 18.91 -9.01 19.74
N ALA A 376 19.76 -10.02 19.97
CA ALA A 376 20.38 -10.81 18.90
C ALA A 376 19.35 -11.49 17.97
N LEU A 377 18.17 -11.84 18.51
CA LEU A 377 17.06 -12.42 17.75
C LEU A 377 15.94 -11.40 17.50
N GLY A 378 16.07 -10.18 18.02
CA GLY A 378 15.07 -9.14 17.88
C GLY A 378 15.04 -8.51 16.50
N TYR A 379 13.83 -8.15 16.10
CA TYR A 379 13.53 -7.32 14.95
C TYR A 379 12.59 -6.19 15.36
N ILE A 380 12.75 -5.05 14.69
CA ILE A 380 11.87 -3.90 14.80
C ILE A 380 11.16 -3.75 13.45
N VAL A 381 9.83 -3.80 13.47
CA VAL A 381 8.98 -3.55 12.30
C VAL A 381 8.40 -2.14 12.44
N GLU A 382 8.66 -1.29 11.46
CA GLU A 382 8.17 0.09 11.40
C GLU A 382 7.02 0.19 10.40
N PHE A 383 5.96 0.87 10.82
CA PHE A 383 4.83 1.24 9.99
C PHE A 383 4.66 2.75 10.07
N ASP A 384 4.75 3.44 8.94
CA ASP A 384 4.69 4.90 8.83
C ASP A 384 3.37 5.39 8.20
N ASN A 385 3.14 6.71 8.19
CA ASN A 385 1.98 7.33 7.57
C ASN A 385 0.61 6.87 8.15
N LEU A 386 0.56 6.71 9.47
CA LEU A 386 -0.62 6.27 10.22
C LEU A 386 -1.37 7.44 10.87
N ASP A 387 -2.70 7.40 10.85
CA ASP A 387 -3.51 8.32 11.66
C ASP A 387 -3.41 7.99 13.16
N LYS A 388 -2.88 8.92 13.96
CA LYS A 388 -2.73 8.73 15.42
C LYS A 388 -4.03 8.43 16.18
N THR A 389 -5.17 8.87 15.67
CA THR A 389 -6.46 8.73 16.36
C THR A 389 -7.10 7.36 16.15
N LYS A 390 -6.70 6.64 15.10
CA LYS A 390 -7.30 5.36 14.73
C LYS A 390 -6.71 4.22 15.56
N ALA A 391 -7.59 3.40 16.14
CA ALA A 391 -7.19 2.12 16.71
C ALA A 391 -6.65 1.21 15.60
N LEU A 392 -5.59 0.46 15.90
CA LEU A 392 -4.91 -0.40 14.94
C LEU A 392 -5.05 -1.86 15.35
N GLU A 393 -5.00 -2.73 14.35
CA GLU A 393 -4.93 -4.17 14.50
C GLU A 393 -3.73 -4.70 13.73
N LEU A 394 -2.80 -5.31 14.46
CA LEU A 394 -1.61 -5.94 13.89
C LEU A 394 -1.87 -7.45 13.70
N ASN A 395 -1.69 -7.93 12.49
CA ASN A 395 -1.91 -9.31 12.09
C ASN A 395 -0.64 -9.91 11.50
N PHE A 396 -0.65 -11.24 11.38
CA PHE A 396 0.40 -11.98 10.70
C PHE A 396 -0.23 -12.84 9.61
N ASN A 397 0.49 -13.06 8.52
CA ASN A 397 0.08 -14.10 7.57
C ASN A 397 0.02 -15.46 8.29
N PRO A 398 -1.16 -16.12 8.39
CA PRO A 398 -1.31 -17.35 9.15
C PRO A 398 -0.46 -18.52 8.65
N THR A 399 -0.03 -18.50 7.39
CA THR A 399 0.81 -19.54 6.79
C THR A 399 2.17 -19.67 7.48
N ILE A 400 2.71 -18.58 8.02
CA ILE A 400 4.03 -18.59 8.68
C ILE A 400 4.06 -19.49 9.91
N LYS A 401 2.90 -19.86 10.49
CA LYS A 401 2.81 -20.86 11.55
C LYS A 401 3.40 -22.20 11.12
N GLN A 402 3.32 -22.54 9.83
CA GLN A 402 3.94 -23.72 9.24
C GLN A 402 5.42 -23.46 8.92
N ILE A 403 6.20 -23.05 9.93
CA ILE A 403 7.60 -22.62 9.75
C ILE A 403 8.45 -23.68 9.06
N ASP A 404 8.15 -24.97 9.24
CA ASP A 404 8.84 -26.09 8.59
C ASP A 404 8.72 -26.08 7.06
N ARG A 405 7.73 -25.36 6.53
CA ARG A 405 7.50 -25.20 5.09
C ARG A 405 8.30 -24.07 4.46
N TYR A 406 9.00 -23.25 5.27
CA TYR A 406 9.82 -22.15 4.79
C TYR A 406 11.30 -22.50 4.84
N ASN A 407 12.04 -22.24 3.77
CA ASN A 407 13.50 -22.28 3.74
C ASN A 407 14.03 -20.85 3.71
N LEU A 408 14.83 -20.52 4.72
CA LEU A 408 15.55 -19.25 4.78
C LEU A 408 16.92 -19.44 4.15
N ASN A 409 17.11 -18.90 2.94
CA ASN A 409 18.36 -18.99 2.23
C ASN A 409 19.36 -17.92 2.67
N LYS A 410 20.63 -18.13 2.29
CA LYS A 410 21.70 -17.16 2.56
C LYS A 410 21.42 -15.84 1.85
N GLU A 411 21.80 -14.74 2.49
CA GLU A 411 21.84 -13.41 1.90
C GLU A 411 22.74 -13.40 0.66
N ILE A 412 22.27 -12.76 -0.41
CA ILE A 412 22.96 -12.66 -1.71
C ILE A 412 23.12 -11.20 -2.08
N GLN A 413 24.36 -10.77 -2.30
CA GLN A 413 24.65 -9.41 -2.74
C GLN A 413 24.24 -9.23 -4.21
N ILE A 414 23.48 -8.18 -4.52
CA ILE A 414 23.02 -7.89 -5.89
C ILE A 414 23.54 -6.56 -6.46
N SER A 415 23.99 -5.63 -5.62
CA SER A 415 24.73 -4.42 -6.04
C SER A 415 25.95 -4.19 -5.15
N LYS A 416 27.01 -3.54 -5.67
CA LYS A 416 28.31 -3.32 -4.98
C LYS A 416 28.78 -1.88 -5.09
#